data_AF-A0A520JFE3-F1
#
_entry.id   AF-A0A520JFE3-F1
#
_cell.length_a   1.000
_cell.length_b   1.000
_cell.length_c   1.000
_cell.angle_alpha   90.00
_cell.angle_beta   90.00
_cell.angle_gamma   90.00
#
_symmetry.space_group_name_H-M   'P 1'
#
loop_
_entity.id
_entity.type
_entity.pdbx_description
1 polymer ?
#
loop_
_entity_poly.entity_id
_entity_poly.type
_entity_poly.pdbx_seq_one_letter_code
_entity_poly.pdbx_strand_id
1 'polypeptide(L)'
;METKRIIDVADKRLAESRYLAGEQYTIADIAVYGWLGAIARNEIYDTGHRFLNFASYKHVNRWADELFSRTPVKRGIKVNRLGDGLVQERHQASDIDAVM
;
A
#
# COMPACT_ATOMS: atom_id res chain seq x y z
N MET A 1 19.54 -7.51 7.29
CA MET A 1 19.14 -6.36 6.45
C MET A 1 17.98 -5.65 7.11
N GLU A 2 18.10 -4.34 7.36
CA GLU A 2 17.13 -3.59 8.16
C GLU A 2 15.73 -3.53 7.53
N THR A 3 15.63 -3.37 6.20
CA THR A 3 14.34 -3.38 5.50
C THR A 3 13.54 -4.66 5.78
N LYS A 4 14.18 -5.83 5.74
CA LYS A 4 13.54 -7.11 6.06
C LYS A 4 13.08 -7.18 7.52
N ARG A 5 13.81 -6.56 8.45
CA ARG A 5 13.41 -6.48 9.87
C ARG A 5 12.15 -5.63 10.03
N ILE A 6 12.07 -4.48 9.35
CA ILE A 6 10.87 -3.61 9.39
C ILE A 6 9.65 -4.35 8.82
N ILE A 7 9.81 -5.06 7.70
CA ILE A 7 8.73 -5.85 7.10
C ILE A 7 8.28 -6.97 8.06
N ASP A 8 9.23 -7.67 8.68
CA ASP A 8 8.95 -8.75 9.64
C ASP A 8 8.21 -8.25 10.91
N VAL A 9 8.53 -7.05 11.40
CA VAL A 9 7.79 -6.40 12.49
C VAL A 9 6.33 -6.16 12.09
N ALA A 10 6.09 -5.61 10.89
CA ALA A 10 4.75 -5.37 10.41
C ALA A 10 3.98 -6.69 10.18
N ASP A 11 4.62 -7.72 9.61
CA ASP A 11 3.99 -9.01 9.34
C ASP A 11 3.57 -9.73 10.62
N LYS A 12 4.41 -9.72 11.66
CA LYS A 12 4.06 -10.26 12.98
C LYS A 12 2.92 -9.48 13.62
N ARG A 13 2.95 -8.14 13.55
CA ARG A 13 1.85 -7.32 14.08
C ARG A 13 0.53 -7.61 13.37
N LEU A 14 0.56 -7.74 12.05
CA LEU A 14 -0.60 -8.04 11.22
C LEU A 14 -1.04 -9.51 11.29
N ALA A 15 -0.26 -10.39 11.93
CA ALA A 15 -0.70 -11.74 12.27
C ALA A 15 -1.70 -11.73 13.43
N GLU A 16 -1.55 -10.78 14.35
CA GLU A 16 -2.35 -10.68 15.58
C GLU A 16 -3.50 -9.68 15.49
N SER A 17 -3.45 -8.77 14.51
CA SER A 17 -4.38 -7.65 14.38
C SER A 17 -4.76 -7.44 12.92
N ARG A 18 -5.98 -6.97 12.66
CA ARG A 18 -6.44 -6.70 11.28
C ARG A 18 -5.68 -5.55 10.62
N TYR A 19 -5.47 -4.46 11.37
CA TYR A 19 -4.71 -3.28 10.98
C TYR A 19 -3.55 -3.04 11.94
N LEU A 20 -2.63 -2.13 11.59
CA LEU A 20 -1.41 -1.91 12.36
C LEU A 20 -1.69 -1.47 13.81
N ALA A 21 -2.70 -0.61 13.99
CA ALA A 21 -3.08 -0.06 15.29
C ALA A 21 -4.20 -0.84 16.01
N GLY A 22 -4.74 -1.90 15.44
CA GLY A 22 -5.85 -2.67 16.03
C GLY A 22 -6.86 -3.16 14.99
N GLU A 23 -8.12 -3.30 15.42
CA GLU A 23 -9.22 -3.79 14.58
C GLU A 23 -9.75 -2.75 13.58
N GLN A 24 -9.43 -1.47 13.78
CA GLN A 24 -9.92 -0.36 12.97
C GLN A 24 -8.80 0.22 12.11
N TYR A 25 -9.17 0.60 10.88
CA TYR A 25 -8.30 1.31 9.96
C TYR A 25 -7.98 2.71 10.48
N THR A 26 -6.71 3.08 10.51
CA THR A 26 -6.26 4.38 11.04
C THR A 26 -5.25 5.06 10.13
N ILE A 27 -4.83 6.27 10.52
CA ILE A 27 -3.71 6.96 9.88
C ILE A 27 -2.39 6.17 9.94
N ALA A 28 -2.23 5.23 10.87
CA ALA A 28 -1.05 4.36 10.90
C ALA A 28 -0.97 3.49 9.64
N ASP A 29 -2.11 2.94 9.20
CA ASP A 29 -2.19 2.16 7.97
C ASP A 29 -1.97 3.03 6.74
N ILE A 30 -2.52 4.25 6.72
CA ILE A 30 -2.30 5.23 5.65
C ILE A 30 -0.80 5.54 5.50
N ALA A 31 -0.14 5.86 6.60
CA ALA A 31 1.26 6.25 6.61
C ALA A 31 2.19 5.12 6.14
N VAL A 32 1.88 3.88 6.51
CA VAL A 32 2.73 2.71 6.18
C VAL A 32 2.42 2.15 4.79
N TYR A 33 1.16 2.22 4.33
CA TYR A 33 0.74 1.64 3.05
C TYR A 33 1.47 2.20 1.84
N GLY A 34 1.71 3.51 1.80
CA GLY A 34 2.43 4.15 0.69
C GLY A 34 3.86 3.60 0.49
N TRP A 35 4.43 2.96 1.51
CA TRP A 35 5.75 2.31 1.46
C TRP A 35 5.63 0.79 1.36
N LEU A 36 5.16 0.13 2.43
CA LEU A 36 5.16 -1.34 2.49
C LEU A 36 4.13 -1.94 1.53
N GLY A 37 2.95 -1.33 1.41
CA GLY A 37 1.90 -1.80 0.51
C GLY A 37 2.33 -1.75 -0.95
N ALA A 38 2.96 -0.65 -1.36
CA ALA A 38 3.45 -0.48 -2.73
C ALA A 38 4.55 -1.50 -3.10
N ILE A 39 5.49 -1.83 -2.18
CA ILE A 39 6.49 -2.89 -2.44
C ILE A 39 5.84 -4.26 -2.44
N ALA A 40 4.95 -4.55 -1.48
CA ALA A 40 4.23 -5.83 -1.39
C ALA A 40 3.43 -6.12 -2.66
N ARG A 41 2.87 -5.08 -3.28
CA ARG A 41 2.10 -5.17 -4.52
C ARG A 41 2.96 -5.05 -5.79
N ASN A 42 4.29 -5.02 -5.65
CA ASN A 42 5.24 -4.90 -6.75
C ASN A 42 5.03 -3.64 -7.62
N GLU A 43 4.63 -2.52 -7.01
CA GLU A 43 4.33 -1.26 -7.69
C GLU A 43 5.53 -0.29 -7.71
N ILE A 44 6.53 -0.54 -6.86
CA ILE A 44 7.75 0.28 -6.76
C ILE A 44 9.00 -0.59 -6.64
N TYR A 45 10.13 -0.04 -7.10
CA TYR A 45 11.45 -0.66 -7.05
C TYR A 45 11.63 -1.96 -7.84
N ASP A 46 10.90 -2.16 -8.94
CA ASP A 46 11.06 -3.25 -9.94
C ASP A 46 11.30 -4.65 -9.35
N THR A 47 12.54 -4.99 -9.00
CA THR A 47 12.91 -6.28 -8.38
C THR A 47 12.72 -6.35 -6.86
N GLY A 48 12.33 -5.26 -6.20
CA GLY A 48 12.26 -5.12 -4.75
C GLY A 48 11.38 -6.16 -4.06
N HIS A 49 10.20 -6.45 -4.62
CA HIS A 49 9.29 -7.49 -4.12
C HIS A 49 9.98 -8.87 -4.08
N ARG A 50 10.63 -9.26 -5.19
CA ARG A 50 11.35 -10.54 -5.30
C ARG A 50 12.59 -10.58 -4.43
N PHE A 51 13.42 -9.53 -4.47
CA PHE A 51 14.68 -9.44 -3.75
C PHE A 51 14.49 -9.49 -2.23
N LEU A 52 13.46 -8.82 -1.71
CA LEU A 52 13.13 -8.82 -0.29
C LEU A 52 12.31 -10.04 0.14
N ASN A 53 11.93 -10.91 -0.81
CA ASN A 53 11.10 -12.10 -0.62
C ASN A 53 9.71 -11.77 -0.04
N PHE A 54 9.01 -10.79 -0.59
CA PHE A 54 7.70 -10.37 -0.07
C PHE A 54 6.65 -11.49 -0.11
N ALA A 55 6.79 -12.45 -1.01
CA ALA A 55 5.94 -13.64 -1.07
C ALA A 55 5.87 -14.44 0.25
N SER A 56 6.88 -14.33 1.14
CA SER A 56 6.83 -15.01 2.45
C SER A 56 6.03 -14.27 3.53
N TYR A 57 5.75 -12.97 3.37
CA TYR A 57 5.07 -12.15 4.39
C TYR A 57 3.56 -12.15 4.16
N LYS A 58 2.91 -13.22 4.62
CA LYS A 58 1.48 -13.49 4.36
C LYS A 58 0.57 -12.38 4.87
N HIS A 59 0.88 -11.82 6.04
CA HIS A 59 0.00 -10.88 6.73
C HIS A 59 0.13 -9.47 6.17
N VAL A 60 1.34 -9.06 5.80
CA VAL A 60 1.58 -7.82 5.04
C VAL A 60 0.89 -7.88 3.68
N ASN A 61 0.99 -9.00 2.94
CA ASN A 61 0.32 -9.12 1.64
C ASN A 61 -1.21 -9.05 1.78
N ARG A 62 -1.79 -9.76 2.77
CA ARG A 62 -3.23 -9.66 3.09
C ARG A 62 -3.65 -8.23 3.38
N TRP A 63 -2.91 -7.53 4.23
CA TRP A 63 -3.21 -6.14 4.60
C TRP A 63 -3.09 -5.19 3.40
N ALA A 64 -2.06 -5.36 2.57
CA ALA A 64 -1.85 -4.53 1.39
C ALA A 64 -3.00 -4.69 0.37
N ASP A 65 -3.44 -5.93 0.12
CA ASP A 65 -4.56 -6.20 -0.77
C ASP A 65 -5.88 -5.69 -0.21
N GLU A 66 -6.11 -5.87 1.10
CA GLU A 66 -7.29 -5.32 1.77
C GLU A 66 -7.35 -3.79 1.65
N LEU A 67 -6.24 -3.09 1.87
CA LEU A 67 -6.19 -1.64 1.73
C LEU A 67 -6.39 -1.19 0.29
N PHE A 68 -5.75 -1.87 -0.67
CA PHE A 68 -5.91 -1.56 -2.09
C PHE A 68 -7.35 -1.76 -2.58
N SER A 69 -8.12 -2.67 -1.97
CA SER A 69 -9.53 -2.86 -2.32
C SER A 69 -10.40 -1.62 -2.07
N ARG A 70 -9.97 -0.71 -1.19
CA ARG A 70 -10.72 0.49 -0.80
C ARG A 70 -10.72 1.53 -1.93
N THR A 71 -11.91 1.94 -2.39
CA THR A 71 -12.04 2.99 -3.41
C THR A 71 -11.26 4.27 -3.09
N PRO A 72 -11.26 4.81 -1.84
CA PRO A 72 -10.45 5.99 -1.52
C PRO A 72 -8.94 5.80 -1.70
N VAL A 73 -8.42 4.59 -1.46
CA VAL A 73 -6.99 4.27 -1.66
C VAL A 73 -6.67 4.27 -3.15
N LYS A 74 -7.48 3.59 -3.97
CA LYS A 74 -7.34 3.60 -5.43
C LYS A 74 -7.38 5.01 -6.02
N ARG A 75 -8.29 5.86 -5.51
CA ARG A 75 -8.39 7.26 -5.90
C ARG A 75 -7.14 8.06 -5.51
N GLY A 76 -6.69 7.92 -4.26
CA GLY A 76 -5.56 8.69 -3.73
C GLY A 76 -4.23 8.37 -4.43
N ILE A 77 -3.97 7.10 -4.74
CA ILE A 77 -2.73 6.66 -5.41
C ILE A 77 -2.57 7.28 -6.81
N LYS A 78 -3.65 7.76 -7.43
CA LYS A 78 -3.62 8.37 -8.76
C LYS A 78 -3.16 9.84 -8.76
N VAL A 79 -3.23 10.53 -7.62
CA VAL A 79 -3.04 11.98 -7.54
C VAL A 79 -1.57 12.40 -7.47
N ASN A 80 -1.22 13.47 -8.17
CA ASN A 80 0.13 14.03 -8.28
C ASN A 80 1.16 13.05 -8.86
N ARG A 81 0.75 12.26 -9.85
CA ARG A 81 1.62 11.31 -10.53
C ARG A 81 1.49 11.43 -12.05
N LEU A 82 2.54 10.98 -12.74
CA LEU A 82 2.64 10.97 -14.20
C LEU A 82 2.46 9.55 -14.72
N GLY A 83 1.71 9.41 -15.82
CA GLY A 83 1.49 8.14 -16.53
C GLY A 83 0.02 7.86 -16.80
N ASP A 84 -0.23 6.78 -17.54
CA ASP A 84 -1.59 6.40 -17.93
C ASP A 84 -2.44 6.03 -16.71
N GLY A 85 -3.67 6.55 -16.68
CA GLY A 85 -4.61 6.32 -15.58
C GLY A 85 -4.25 7.06 -14.27
N LEU A 86 -3.39 8.08 -14.34
CA LEU A 86 -2.96 8.93 -13.22
C LEU A 86 -3.33 10.39 -13.48
N VAL A 87 -3.37 11.21 -12.43
CA VAL A 87 -3.65 12.65 -12.53
C VAL A 87 -2.47 13.47 -11.98
N GLN A 88 -1.94 14.38 -12.79
CA GLN A 88 -0.84 15.25 -12.37
C GLN A 88 -1.29 16.25 -11.31
N GLU A 89 -2.52 16.74 -11.42
CA GLU A 89 -3.15 17.64 -10.47
C GLU A 89 -4.60 17.23 -10.25
N ARG A 90 -5.16 17.58 -9.09
CA ARG A 90 -6.57 17.33 -8.76
C ARG A 90 -7.19 18.59 -8.18
N HIS A 91 -8.20 19.10 -8.87
CA HIS A 91 -8.92 20.32 -8.54
C HIS A 91 -10.40 20.06 -8.21
N GLN A 92 -10.93 18.93 -8.68
CA GLN A 92 -12.30 18.46 -8.41
C GLN A 92 -12.38 16.92 -8.36
N ALA A 93 -13.56 16.37 -8.07
CA ALA A 93 -13.73 14.91 -7.97
C ALA A 93 -13.66 14.19 -9.33
N SER A 94 -14.23 14.82 -10.36
CA SER A 94 -14.31 14.31 -11.73
C SER A 94 -12.95 14.11 -12.40
N ASP A 95 -11.92 14.84 -11.97
CA ASP A 95 -10.56 14.68 -12.47
C ASP A 95 -10.05 13.24 -12.24
N ILE A 96 -10.39 12.67 -11.07
CA ILE A 96 -10.06 11.28 -10.75
C ILE A 96 -11.07 10.33 -11.38
N ASP A 97 -12.37 10.66 -11.38
CA ASP A 97 -13.42 9.78 -11.94
C ASP A 97 -13.17 9.44 -13.42
N ALA A 98 -12.60 10.38 -14.18
CA ALA A 98 -12.24 10.19 -15.58
C ALA A 98 -11.15 9.12 -15.83
N VAL A 99 -10.38 8.77 -14.79
CA VAL A 99 -9.25 7.81 -14.87
C VAL A 99 -9.43 6.60 -13.95
N MET A 100 -10.56 6.46 -13.28
CA MET A 100 -10.84 5.36 -12.34
C MET A 100 -11.17 4.04 -13.02
#